data_AF-A0A6H0KT42-F1
#
_entry.id   AF-A0A6H0KT42-F1
#
_cell.length_a   1.000
_cell.length_b   1.000
_cell.length_c   1.000
_cell.angle_alpha   90.00
_cell.angle_beta   90.00
_cell.angle_gamma   90.00
#
_symmetry.space_group_name_H-M   'P 1'
#
loop_
_entity.id
_entity.type
_entity.pdbx_description
1 polymer ?
#
loop_
_entity_poly.entity_id
_entity_poly.type
_entity_poly.pdbx_seq_one_letter_code
_entity_poly.pdbx_strand_id
1 'polypeptide(L)' 'MDNNIDQHLYAESMQKALQVDFLINSEELRLYATSIYNASIWSREMDKRNKAILKNRRLLK' A
#
# COMPACT_ATOMS: atom_id res chain seq x y z
N MET A 1 -7.19 -3.25 -13.55
CA MET A 1 -6.82 -3.26 -12.11
C MET A 1 -7.86 -4.12 -11.45
N ASP A 2 -7.47 -5.14 -10.68
CA ASP A 2 -8.44 -5.96 -9.95
C ASP A 2 -9.35 -5.03 -9.13
N ASN A 3 -10.66 -5.10 -9.38
CA ASN A 3 -11.66 -4.22 -8.78
C ASN A 3 -11.94 -4.59 -7.30
N ASN A 4 -11.10 -5.42 -6.69
CA ASN A 4 -11.26 -5.88 -5.33
C ASN A 4 -10.29 -5.13 -4.42
N ILE A 5 -10.80 -4.11 -3.74
CA ILE A 5 -10.05 -3.37 -2.73
C ILE A 5 -9.72 -4.33 -1.59
N ASP A 6 -8.44 -4.41 -1.19
CA ASP A 6 -8.06 -5.11 0.03
C ASP A 6 -8.60 -4.31 1.23
N GLN A 7 -9.80 -4.70 1.68
CA GLN A 7 -10.53 -3.99 2.74
C GLN A 7 -9.75 -3.95 4.04
N HIS A 8 -8.99 -5.00 4.36
CA HIS A 8 -8.15 -5.04 5.55
C HIS A 8 -7.04 -3.99 5.45
N LEU A 9 -6.32 -3.95 4.32
CA LEU A 9 -5.26 -2.97 4.11
C LEU A 9 -5.81 -1.53 4.07
N TYR A 10 -6.99 -1.33 3.48
CA TYR A 10 -7.62 -0.01 3.47
C TYR A 10 -8.04 0.41 4.89
N ALA A 11 -8.56 -0.50 5.71
CA ALA A 11 -8.87 -0.23 7.11
C ALA A 11 -7.62 0.13 7.92
N GLU A 12 -6.51 -0.59 7.74
CA GLU A 12 -5.22 -0.24 8.34
C GLU A 12 -4.74 1.14 7.89
N SER A 13 -4.88 1.45 6.61
CA SER A 13 -4.52 2.75 6.04
C SER A 13 -5.36 3.87 6.66
N MET A 14 -6.65 3.63 6.89
CA MET A 14 -7.53 4.56 7.58
C MET A 14 -7.13 4.75 9.05
N GLN A 15 -6.79 3.68 9.77
CA GLN A 15 -6.28 3.77 11.14
C GLN A 15 -5.00 4.61 11.23
N LYS A 16 -4.10 4.49 10.24
CA LYS A 16 -2.91 5.35 10.15
C LYS A 16 -3.25 6.79 9.84
N ALA A 17 -4.19 7.04 8.94
CA ALA A 17 -4.62 8.41 8.61
C ALA A 17 -5.27 9.11 9.80
N LEU A 18 -6.02 8.39 10.65
CA LEU A 18 -6.62 8.92 11.88
C LEU A 18 -5.60 9.36 12.94
N GLN A 19 -4.33 8.95 12.82
CA GLN A 19 -3.25 9.35 13.73
C GLN A 19 -2.55 10.66 13.28
N VAL A 20 -3.03 11.29 12.21
CA VAL A 20 -2.40 12.50 11.64
C VAL A 20 -3.13 13.74 12.09
N ASP A 21 -2.49 14.50 12.99
CA ASP A 21 -3.10 15.63 13.71
C ASP A 21 -3.48 16.83 12.82
N PHE A 22 -2.90 16.96 11.62
CA PHE A 22 -3.13 18.11 10.73
C PHE A 22 -4.22 17.88 9.68
N LEU A 23 -4.86 16.71 9.64
CA LEU A 23 -6.00 16.46 8.75
C LEU A 23 -7.26 17.06 9.37
N ILE A 24 -7.85 18.05 8.71
CA ILE A 24 -8.90 18.90 9.30
C ILE A 24 -10.31 18.50 8.88
N ASN A 25 -10.46 17.63 7.87
CA ASN A 25 -11.77 17.22 7.37
C ASN A 25 -11.77 15.78 6.82
N SER A 26 -12.96 15.26 6.55
CA SER A 26 -13.17 13.90 6.08
C SER A 26 -12.63 13.65 4.67
N GLU A 27 -12.53 14.69 3.83
CA GLU A 27 -11.96 14.57 2.49
C GLU A 27 -10.45 14.37 2.56
N GLU A 28 -9.74 15.18 3.33
CA GLU A 28 -8.32 15.04 3.60
C GLU A 28 -7.99 13.69 4.24
N LEU A 29 -8.77 13.26 5.23
CA LEU A 29 -8.63 11.94 5.85
C LEU A 29 -8.73 10.81 4.83
N ARG A 30 -9.77 10.86 3.98
CA ARG A 30 -10.00 9.84 2.94
C ARG A 30 -8.88 9.84 1.91
N LEU A 31 -8.42 11.02 1.47
CA LEU A 31 -7.34 11.15 0.50
C LEU A 31 -6.03 10.60 1.07
N TYR A 32 -5.70 10.95 2.31
CA TYR A 32 -4.50 10.47 2.98
C TYR A 32 -4.52 8.96 3.19
N ALA A 33 -5.62 8.39 3.68
CA ALA A 33 -5.80 6.94 3.80
C ALA A 33 -5.65 6.23 2.43
N THR A 34 -6.21 6.81 1.38
CA THR A 34 -6.09 6.30 0.01
C THR A 34 -4.64 6.32 -0.47
N SER A 35 -3.88 7.38 -0.18
CA SER A 35 -2.46 7.46 -0.51
C SER A 35 -1.63 6.38 0.20
N ILE A 36 -1.87 6.14 1.49
CA ILE A 36 -1.20 5.06 2.25
C ILE A 36 -1.52 3.69 1.65
N TYR A 37 -2.79 3.45 1.33
CA TYR A 37 -3.24 2.19 0.71
C TYR A 37 -2.52 1.96 -0.63
N ASN A 38 -2.51 2.97 -1.50
CA ASN A 38 -1.88 2.88 -2.82
C ASN A 38 -0.37 2.63 -2.71
N ALA A 39 0.31 3.33 -1.79
CA ALA A 39 1.74 3.10 -1.52
C ALA A 39 1.99 1.66 -1.03
N SER A 40 1.12 1.13 -0.18
CA SER A 40 1.22 -0.24 0.35
C SER A 40 1.02 -1.30 -0.73
N ILE A 41 0.04 -1.11 -1.62
CA ILE A 41 -0.16 -1.99 -2.80
C ILE A 41 1.07 -1.96 -3.71
N TRP A 42 1.59 -0.77 -4.00
CA TRP A 42 2.79 -0.61 -4.83
C TRP A 42 4.01 -1.31 -4.22
N SER A 43 4.24 -1.16 -2.91
CA SER A 43 5.34 -1.82 -2.20
C SER A 43 5.24 -3.35 -2.31
N ARG A 44 4.04 -3.92 -2.10
CA ARG A 44 3.81 -5.37 -2.23
C ARG A 44 4.14 -5.88 -3.64
N GLU A 45 3.79 -5.11 -4.66
CA GLU A 45 4.11 -5.44 -6.06
C GLU A 45 5.62 -5.37 -6.33
N MET A 46 6.31 -4.35 -5.82
CA MET A 46 7.77 -4.25 -5.93
C MET A 46 8.48 -5.41 -5.22
N ASP A 47 8.02 -5.81 -4.04
CA ASP A 47 8.58 -6.95 -3.31
C ASP A 47 8.45 -8.26 -4.09
N LYS A 48 7.32 -8.49 -4.77
CA LYS A 48 7.14 -9.66 -5.64
C LYS A 48 8.15 -9.66 -6.79
N ARG A 49 8.33 -8.51 -7.46
CA ARG A 49 9.30 -8.35 -8.57
C ARG A 49 10.73 -8.57 -8.09
N ASN A 50 11.09 -7.97 -6.97
CA ASN A 50 12.43 -8.11 -6.38
C ASN A 50 12.73 -9.56 -5.99
N LYS A 51 11.75 -10.29 -5.41
CA LYS A 51 11.88 -11.72 -5.13
C LYS A 51 12.07 -12.55 -6.40
N ALA A 52 11.35 -12.25 -7.48
CA ALA A 52 11.52 -12.93 -8.76
C ALA A 52 12.92 -12.70 -9.36
N ILE A 53 13.40 -11.46 -9.35
CA ILE A 53 14.76 -11.10 -9.81
C ILE A 53 15.81 -11.86 -9.00
N LEU A 54 15.67 -11.90 -7.66
CA LEU A 54 16.62 -12.60 -6.79
C LEU A 54 16.64 -14.11 -7.07
N LYS A 55 15.48 -14.74 -7.27
CA LYS A 55 15.39 -16.15 -7.65
C LYS A 55 16.11 -16.42 -8.97
N ASN A 56 15.87 -15.62 -10.00
CA ASN A 56 16.53 -15.77 -11.29
C ASN A 56 18.05 -15.62 -11.18
N ARG A 57 18.55 -14.64 -10.39
CA ARG A 57 19.99 -14.50 -10.13
C ARG A 57 20.62 -15.70 -9.43
N ARG A 58 19.87 -16.39 -8.56
CA ARG A 58 20.36 -17.62 -7.90
C ARG A 58 20.40 -18.81 -8.86
N LEU A 59 19.48 -18.89 -9.81
CA LEU A 59 19.43 -19.96 -10.83
C LEU A 59 20.51 -19.79 -11.91
N LEU A 60 21.04 -18.58 -12.09
CA LEU A 60 22.10 -18.26 -13.05
C LEU A 60 23.53 -18.41 -12.48
N LYS A 61 23.66 -18.75 -11.19
CA LYS A 61 24.93 -19.07 -10.53
C LYS A 61 25.11 -20.57 -10.44
#